data_AF-A0A5K8ADQ6-F1
#
_entry.id   AF-A0A5K8ADQ6-F1
#
_cell.length_a   1.000
_cell.length_b   1.000
_cell.length_c   1.000
_cell.angle_alpha   90.00
_cell.angle_beta   90.00
_cell.angle_gamma   90.00
#
_symmetry.space_group_name_H-M   'P 1'
#
loop_
_entity.id
_entity.type
_entity.pdbx_description
1 polymer ?
#
loop_
_entity_poly.entity_id
_entity_poly.type
_entity_poly.pdbx_seq_one_letter_code
_entity_poly.pdbx_strand_id
1 'polypeptide(L)'
;MAKQMVLNDAGKMIRSVWDEIPHHYPGIGTDEFVIMPNHIHGIIVIVKAGSRACPSSVQPSIKGQPQGGAPTMTLPDVVHRFKTMTTKRYSDGVKQNDWKPFPGKLWQRNYWEHIVRDELELNAIREYVRNNPAQWELDRLNVMFSDRQAFKKKPQKGQPQGVAHTEGKPWMV
;
A
#
# COMPACT_ATOMS: atom_id res chain seq x y z
N MET A 1 -14.30 -25.59 -0.45
CA MET A 1 -12.83 -25.46 -0.42
C MET A 1 -12.51 -23.97 -0.45
N ALA A 2 -11.95 -23.40 0.63
CA ALA A 2 -11.60 -21.98 0.67
C ALA A 2 -10.40 -21.72 -0.26
N LYS A 3 -10.48 -20.69 -1.10
CA LYS A 3 -9.41 -20.31 -2.02
C LYS A 3 -8.28 -19.65 -1.22
N GLN A 4 -7.16 -20.34 -1.05
CA GLN A 4 -6.01 -19.81 -0.34
C GLN A 4 -5.17 -18.95 -1.27
N MET A 5 -4.69 -17.82 -0.78
CA MET A 5 -3.82 -16.94 -1.55
C MET A 5 -2.40 -17.50 -1.62
N VAL A 6 -1.89 -17.69 -2.83
CA VAL A 6 -0.51 -18.17 -3.10
C VAL A 6 0.26 -17.08 -3.83
N LEU A 7 1.42 -16.69 -3.29
CA LEU A 7 2.27 -15.68 -3.91
C LEU A 7 3.08 -16.29 -5.06
N ASN A 8 3.06 -15.63 -6.22
CA ASN A 8 4.01 -15.86 -7.29
C ASN A 8 5.36 -15.19 -6.97
N ASP A 9 6.35 -15.32 -7.86
CA ASP A 9 7.70 -14.82 -7.59
C ASP A 9 7.77 -13.30 -7.45
N ALA A 10 6.93 -12.56 -8.18
CA ALA A 10 6.78 -11.11 -7.97
C ALA A 10 6.22 -10.79 -6.58
N GLY A 11 5.20 -11.52 -6.12
CA GLY A 11 4.65 -11.38 -4.77
C GLY A 11 5.66 -11.73 -3.68
N LYS A 12 6.46 -12.79 -3.87
CA LYS A 12 7.57 -13.14 -2.96
C LYS A 12 8.62 -12.03 -2.92
N MET A 13 8.97 -11.42 -4.06
CA MET A 13 9.89 -10.29 -4.12
C MET A 13 9.34 -9.07 -3.37
N ILE A 14 8.07 -8.73 -3.54
CA ILE A 14 7.43 -7.62 -2.81
C ILE A 14 7.47 -7.89 -1.29
N ARG A 15 7.22 -9.13 -0.86
CA ARG A 15 7.33 -9.53 0.55
C ARG A 15 8.77 -9.36 1.08
N SER A 16 9.78 -9.84 0.34
CA SER A 16 11.19 -9.65 0.70
C SER A 16 11.52 -8.16 0.88
N VAL A 17 11.09 -7.31 -0.06
CA VAL A 17 11.32 -5.87 0.02
C VAL A 17 10.64 -5.24 1.25
N TRP A 18 9.45 -5.72 1.62
CA TRP A 18 8.77 -5.30 2.85
C TRP A 18 9.57 -5.68 4.10
N ASP A 19 10.02 -6.93 4.18
CA ASP A 19 10.78 -7.47 5.31
C ASP A 19 12.17 -6.79 5.46
N GLU A 20 12.72 -6.25 4.36
CA GLU A 20 13.96 -5.47 4.35
C GLU A 20 13.79 -4.04 4.89
N ILE A 21 12.56 -3.49 4.99
CA ILE A 21 12.33 -2.09 5.40
C ILE A 21 12.98 -1.77 6.75
N PRO A 22 12.75 -2.53 7.84
CA PRO A 22 13.30 -2.17 9.15
C PRO A 22 14.83 -2.26 9.20
N HIS A 23 15.42 -3.10 8.35
CA HIS A 23 16.87 -3.29 8.25
C HIS A 23 17.56 -2.10 7.58
N HIS A 24 16.88 -1.44 6.63
CA HIS A 24 17.43 -0.31 5.89
C HIS A 24 17.13 1.05 6.52
N TYR A 25 16.07 1.17 7.33
CA TYR A 25 15.61 2.46 7.85
C TYR A 25 15.48 2.41 9.38
N PRO A 26 16.55 2.76 10.12
CA PRO A 26 16.48 2.89 11.57
C PRO A 26 15.36 3.85 11.99
N GLY A 27 14.54 3.43 12.96
CA GLY A 27 13.36 4.18 13.41
C GLY A 27 12.08 3.86 12.64
N ILE A 28 12.13 2.99 11.62
CA ILE A 28 10.96 2.43 10.95
C ILE A 28 10.85 0.95 11.29
N GLY A 29 9.72 0.56 11.88
CA GLY A 29 9.30 -0.82 12.06
C GLY A 29 8.16 -1.17 11.09
N THR A 30 7.93 -2.47 10.95
CA THR A 30 6.81 -3.04 10.19
C THR A 30 6.04 -4.00 11.11
N ASP A 31 4.73 -4.09 10.88
CA ASP A 31 3.84 -5.04 11.55
C ASP A 31 3.02 -5.78 10.47
N GLU A 32 1.81 -6.24 10.77
CA GLU A 32 0.99 -7.05 9.86
C GLU A 32 0.96 -6.51 8.43
N PHE A 33 1.18 -7.41 7.48
CA PHE A 33 1.32 -7.12 6.07
C PHE A 33 0.75 -8.23 5.19
N VAL A 34 -0.01 -7.83 4.18
CA VAL A 34 -0.60 -8.73 3.21
C VAL A 34 -0.47 -8.18 1.81
N ILE A 35 -0.13 -9.07 0.89
CA ILE A 35 -0.12 -8.79 -0.54
C ILE A 35 -1.40 -9.39 -1.09
N MET A 36 -2.16 -8.60 -1.82
CA MET A 36 -3.34 -8.98 -2.60
C MET A 36 -3.02 -8.88 -4.10
N PRO A 37 -3.78 -9.51 -5.01
CA PRO A 37 -3.47 -9.48 -6.44
C PRO A 37 -3.38 -8.08 -7.05
N ASN A 38 -4.10 -7.09 -6.51
CA ASN A 38 -4.13 -5.71 -7.03
C ASN A 38 -3.64 -4.63 -6.04
N HIS A 39 -3.41 -4.98 -4.78
CA HIS A 39 -3.01 -4.01 -3.75
C HIS A 39 -2.25 -4.70 -2.61
N ILE A 40 -1.73 -3.90 -1.68
CA ILE A 40 -1.10 -4.38 -0.45
C ILE A 40 -1.68 -3.61 0.73
N HIS A 41 -1.82 -4.27 1.87
CA HIS A 41 -2.03 -3.61 3.16
C HIS A 41 -0.86 -3.91 4.07
N GLY A 42 -0.41 -2.90 4.80
CA GLY A 42 0.70 -3.03 5.71
C GLY A 42 0.65 -1.98 6.80
N ILE A 43 1.14 -2.35 7.97
CA ILE A 43 1.26 -1.45 9.12
C ILE A 43 2.73 -1.04 9.25
N ILE A 44 2.98 0.27 9.25
CA ILE A 44 4.31 0.87 9.48
C ILE A 44 4.31 1.52 10.86
N VAL A 45 5.37 1.25 11.63
CA VAL A 45 5.60 1.84 12.95
C VAL A 45 6.73 2.86 12.84
N ILE A 46 6.43 4.14 13.09
CA ILE A 46 7.46 5.20 13.08
C ILE A 46 7.88 5.49 14.51
N VAL A 47 9.05 5.01 14.89
CA VAL A 47 9.65 5.26 16.20
C VAL A 47 10.45 6.55 16.11
N LYS A 48 9.99 7.62 16.75
CA LYS A 48 10.84 8.80 16.96
C LYS A 48 12.02 8.38 17.83
N ALA A 49 13.25 8.55 17.32
CA ALA A 49 14.42 8.64 18.19
C ALA A 49 14.09 9.72 19.24
N GLY A 50 14.20 9.35 20.52
CA GLY A 50 13.70 10.15 21.64
C GLY A 50 14.03 11.63 21.51
N SER A 51 13.08 12.47 21.93
CA SER A 51 13.21 13.92 22.06
C SER A 51 14.65 14.31 22.37
N ARG A 52 15.38 14.82 21.36
CA ARG A 52 16.69 15.41 21.62
C ARG A 52 16.44 16.59 22.55
N ALA A 53 17.02 16.45 23.73
CA ALA A 53 16.99 17.38 24.84
C ALA A 53 17.16 18.83 24.35
N CYS A 54 16.49 19.74 25.06
CA CYS A 54 16.85 21.15 25.10
C CYS A 54 18.39 21.27 25.17
N PRO A 55 19.05 22.03 24.29
CA PRO A 55 20.48 22.26 24.45
C PRO A 55 20.66 23.25 25.62
N SER A 56 20.73 22.72 26.85
CA SER A 56 21.31 23.44 27.97
C SER A 56 22.80 23.13 27.98
N SER A 57 23.58 23.97 27.30
CA SER A 57 24.95 24.34 27.71
C SER A 57 25.59 25.19 26.62
N VAL A 58 25.84 26.44 26.99
CA VAL A 58 26.67 27.41 26.28
C VAL A 58 28.06 26.82 26.00
N GLN A 59 28.48 26.78 24.74
CA GLN A 59 29.89 26.83 24.34
C GLN A 59 30.04 27.59 23.01
N PRO A 60 30.90 28.63 22.94
CA PRO A 60 31.22 29.30 21.69
C PRO A 60 32.53 28.73 21.12
N SER A 61 32.50 28.05 19.97
CA SER A 61 33.72 27.92 19.14
C SER A 61 33.42 27.49 17.69
N ILE A 62 33.71 28.42 16.78
CA ILE A 62 34.42 28.29 15.50
C ILE A 62 33.91 27.22 14.47
N LYS A 63 33.38 27.75 13.35
CA LYS A 63 33.25 27.14 12.00
C LYS A 63 33.06 25.62 11.96
N GLY A 64 31.81 25.15 11.99
CA GLY A 64 31.47 23.75 11.77
C GLY A 64 30.20 23.61 10.94
N GLN A 65 30.24 22.75 9.92
CA GLN A 65 29.08 22.30 9.16
C GLN A 65 27.91 21.95 10.09
N PRO A 66 26.65 22.19 9.70
CA PRO A 66 25.53 21.62 10.42
C PRO A 66 25.62 20.09 10.31
N GLN A 67 26.18 19.44 11.32
CA GLN A 67 25.94 18.03 11.61
C GLN A 67 24.50 17.92 12.15
N GLY A 68 23.53 18.23 11.29
CA GLY A 68 22.15 17.86 11.53
C GLY A 68 22.08 16.34 11.57
N GLY A 69 21.45 15.78 12.61
CA GLY A 69 21.20 14.34 12.66
C GLY A 69 20.55 13.87 11.36
N ALA A 70 20.88 12.66 10.92
CA ALA A 70 20.32 12.08 9.70
C ALA A 70 18.80 12.33 9.65
N PRO A 71 18.25 12.79 8.50
CA PRO A 71 16.83 13.10 8.41
C PRO A 71 16.01 11.88 8.83
N THR A 72 15.17 12.05 9.85
CA THR A 72 14.20 11.02 10.26
C THR A 72 13.34 10.68 9.04
N MET A 73 13.34 9.42 8.62
CA MET A 73 12.50 9.00 7.49
C MET A 73 11.03 9.21 7.81
N THR A 74 10.31 9.84 6.87
CA THR A 74 8.86 10.03 6.96
C THR A 74 8.11 8.88 6.28
N LEU A 75 6.82 8.72 6.57
CA LEU A 75 5.99 7.72 5.88
C LEU A 75 6.02 7.88 4.34
N PRO A 76 5.89 9.10 3.76
CA PRO A 76 6.05 9.30 2.32
C PRO A 76 7.38 8.81 1.77
N ASP A 77 8.49 9.01 2.50
CA ASP A 77 9.82 8.54 2.07
C ASP A 77 9.89 7.02 2.00
N VAL A 78 9.36 6.34 3.03
CA VAL A 78 9.30 4.87 3.09
C VAL A 78 8.47 4.33 1.93
N VAL A 79 7.27 4.86 1.70
CA VAL A 79 6.39 4.42 0.60
C VAL A 79 7.02 4.69 -0.76
N HIS A 80 7.65 5.86 -0.94
CA HIS A 80 8.34 6.20 -2.18
C HIS A 80 9.47 5.22 -2.49
N ARG A 81 10.33 4.92 -1.51
CA ARG A 81 11.44 3.98 -1.66
C ARG A 81 10.93 2.56 -1.90
N PHE A 82 9.92 2.12 -1.17
CA PHE A 82 9.29 0.82 -1.35
C PHE A 82 8.76 0.65 -2.79
N LYS A 83 7.94 1.60 -3.27
CA LYS A 83 7.40 1.58 -4.65
C LYS A 83 8.51 1.59 -5.70
N THR A 84 9.56 2.38 -5.47
CA THR A 84 10.71 2.47 -6.38
C THR A 84 11.49 1.15 -6.44
N MET A 85 11.84 0.58 -5.30
CA MET A 85 12.64 -0.63 -5.21
C MET A 85 11.90 -1.84 -5.79
N THR A 86 10.62 -2.00 -5.46
CA THR A 86 9.76 -3.06 -6.03
C THR A 86 9.57 -2.89 -7.53
N THR A 87 9.35 -1.66 -8.04
CA THR A 87 9.24 -1.42 -9.49
C THR A 87 10.54 -1.79 -10.22
N LYS A 88 11.70 -1.43 -9.65
CA LYS A 88 13.00 -1.78 -10.21
C LYS A 88 13.20 -3.30 -10.25
N ARG A 89 13.07 -3.98 -9.10
CA ARG A 89 13.23 -5.44 -9.02
C ARG A 89 12.22 -6.19 -9.90
N TYR A 90 10.99 -5.68 -10.04
CA TYR A 90 10.01 -6.22 -10.97
C TYR A 90 10.46 -6.10 -12.42
N SER A 91 10.94 -4.92 -12.82
CA SER A 91 11.45 -4.69 -14.17
C SER A 91 12.65 -5.58 -14.48
N ASP A 92 13.52 -5.82 -13.49
CA ASP A 92 14.64 -6.74 -13.62
C ASP A 92 14.16 -8.19 -13.75
N GLY A 93 13.16 -8.60 -12.96
CA GLY A 93 12.53 -9.93 -13.07
C GLY A 93 11.86 -10.17 -14.43
N VAL A 94 11.24 -9.15 -15.03
CA VAL A 94 10.71 -9.24 -16.40
C VAL A 94 11.82 -9.48 -17.43
N LYS A 95 13.00 -8.86 -17.24
CA LYS A 95 14.13 -8.97 -18.17
C LYS A 95 14.94 -10.26 -17.99
N GLN A 96 15.04 -10.77 -16.77
CA GLN A 96 16.01 -11.79 -16.39
C GLN A 96 15.35 -13.12 -15.99
N ASN A 97 14.12 -13.09 -15.49
CA ASN A 97 13.46 -14.23 -14.86
C ASN A 97 12.12 -14.60 -15.54
N ASP A 98 11.92 -14.14 -16.78
CA ASP A 98 10.72 -14.41 -17.60
C ASP A 98 9.39 -14.02 -16.91
N TRP A 99 9.40 -12.99 -16.05
CA TRP A 99 8.16 -12.49 -15.44
C TRP A 99 7.30 -11.80 -16.50
N LYS A 100 5.98 -12.01 -16.42
CA LYS A 100 5.04 -11.32 -17.31
C LYS A 100 5.14 -9.80 -17.14
N PRO A 101 5.31 -9.01 -18.21
CA PRO A 101 5.27 -7.55 -18.13
C PRO A 101 3.93 -7.07 -17.57
N PHE A 102 3.95 -6.06 -16.70
CA PHE A 102 2.74 -5.40 -16.23
C PHE A 102 2.37 -4.27 -17.20
N PRO A 103 1.16 -4.22 -17.76
CA PRO A 103 0.76 -3.14 -18.64
C PRO A 103 0.63 -1.83 -17.85
N GLY A 104 1.43 -0.82 -18.19
CA GLY A 104 1.40 0.49 -17.53
C GLY A 104 2.30 0.59 -16.30
N LYS A 105 1.77 1.13 -15.20
CA LYS A 105 2.53 1.38 -13.96
C LYS A 105 2.18 0.35 -12.90
N LEU A 106 3.20 -0.26 -12.29
CA LEU A 106 3.03 -1.26 -11.23
C LEU A 106 2.28 -0.71 -10.00
N TRP A 107 2.48 0.57 -9.66
CA TRP A 107 1.84 1.22 -8.52
C TRP A 107 1.00 2.42 -8.94
N GLN A 108 -0.15 2.57 -8.29
CA GLN A 108 -0.89 3.83 -8.27
C GLN A 108 -0.07 4.96 -7.63
N ARG A 109 -0.31 6.22 -8.05
CA ARG A 109 0.46 7.39 -7.57
C ARG A 109 0.31 7.59 -6.06
N ASN A 110 -0.92 7.57 -5.56
CA ASN A 110 -1.23 7.81 -4.15
C ASN A 110 -1.25 6.50 -3.36
N TYR A 111 -1.50 6.61 -2.06
CA TYR A 111 -1.72 5.50 -1.15
C TYR A 111 -2.72 5.95 -0.08
N TRP A 112 -3.42 5.01 0.54
CA TRP A 112 -4.27 5.28 1.69
C TRP A 112 -3.44 5.13 2.95
N GLU A 113 -3.60 6.06 3.89
CA GLU A 113 -2.94 6.04 5.18
C GLU A 113 -3.96 6.31 6.28
N HIS A 114 -3.73 5.70 7.44
CA HIS A 114 -4.54 5.88 8.63
C HIS A 114 -3.65 5.81 9.86
N ILE A 115 -3.77 6.81 10.73
CA ILE A 115 -2.96 6.91 11.94
C ILE A 115 -3.64 6.08 13.03
N VAL A 116 -2.99 4.99 13.41
CA VAL A 116 -3.42 4.14 14.53
C VAL A 116 -3.03 4.79 15.85
N ARG A 117 -4.00 5.03 16.73
CA ARG A 117 -3.81 5.82 17.96
C ARG A 117 -3.81 5.00 19.24
N ASP A 118 -4.39 3.81 19.21
CA ASP A 118 -4.48 2.93 20.37
C ASP A 118 -4.35 1.44 19.98
N GLU A 119 -4.19 0.60 21.01
CA GLU A 119 -3.95 -0.82 20.85
C GLU A 119 -5.18 -1.59 20.37
N LEU A 120 -6.40 -1.14 20.71
CA LEU A 120 -7.64 -1.78 20.27
C LEU A 120 -7.79 -1.62 18.76
N GLU A 121 -7.57 -0.40 18.26
CA GLU A 121 -7.55 -0.09 16.84
C GLU A 121 -6.44 -0.84 16.10
N LEU A 122 -5.23 -0.91 16.69
CA LEU A 122 -4.13 -1.68 16.13
C LEU A 122 -4.51 -3.15 15.95
N ASN A 123 -5.08 -3.78 16.97
CA ASN A 123 -5.46 -5.18 16.92
C ASN A 123 -6.58 -5.43 15.90
N ALA A 124 -7.56 -4.52 15.78
CA ALA A 124 -8.59 -4.59 14.77
C ALA A 124 -8.02 -4.50 13.34
N ILE A 125 -7.05 -3.61 13.10
CA ILE A 125 -6.38 -3.49 11.80
C ILE A 125 -5.53 -4.73 11.50
N ARG A 126 -4.79 -5.25 12.48
CA ARG A 126 -4.04 -6.51 12.35
C ARG A 126 -4.95 -7.66 11.93
N GLU A 127 -6.09 -7.80 12.60
CA GLU A 127 -7.09 -8.81 12.26
C GLU A 127 -7.64 -8.62 10.84
N TYR A 128 -7.98 -7.38 10.47
CA TYR A 128 -8.41 -7.05 9.11
C TYR A 128 -7.35 -7.45 8.07
N VAL A 129 -6.09 -7.04 8.26
CA VAL A 129 -4.98 -7.35 7.33
C VAL A 129 -4.80 -8.87 7.18
N ARG A 130 -4.84 -9.61 8.28
CA ARG A 130 -4.68 -11.06 8.29
C ARG A 130 -5.83 -11.79 7.59
N ASN A 131 -7.05 -11.31 7.77
CA ASN A 131 -8.25 -11.95 7.25
C ASN A 131 -8.63 -11.48 5.83
N ASN A 132 -8.04 -10.39 5.34
CA ASN A 132 -8.35 -9.82 4.03
C ASN A 132 -8.23 -10.84 2.87
N PRO A 133 -7.22 -11.74 2.82
CA PRO A 133 -7.15 -12.76 1.76
C PRO A 133 -8.39 -13.65 1.67
N ALA A 134 -9.01 -13.97 2.81
CA ALA A 134 -10.20 -14.81 2.86
C ALA A 134 -11.48 -14.03 2.50
N GLN A 135 -11.47 -12.71 2.69
CA GLN A 135 -12.58 -11.80 2.38
C GLN A 135 -12.44 -11.12 1.01
N TRP A 136 -11.37 -11.42 0.27
CA TRP A 136 -11.03 -10.81 -1.02
C TRP A 136 -12.17 -10.81 -2.04
N GLU A 137 -12.93 -11.91 -2.12
CA GLU A 137 -14.05 -12.00 -3.06
C GLU A 137 -15.16 -10.99 -2.76
N LEU A 138 -15.29 -10.53 -1.51
CA LEU A 138 -16.29 -9.58 -1.03
C LEU A 138 -15.78 -8.13 -0.97
N ASP A 139 -14.52 -7.89 -1.32
CA ASP A 139 -13.93 -6.56 -1.31
C ASP A 139 -14.62 -5.64 -2.35
N ARG A 140 -15.00 -4.43 -1.94
CA ARG A 140 -15.62 -3.41 -2.82
C ARG A 140 -14.69 -2.94 -3.93
N LEU A 141 -13.39 -3.15 -3.81
CA LEU A 141 -12.39 -2.89 -4.86
C LEU A 141 -12.17 -4.09 -5.80
N ASN A 142 -12.92 -5.19 -5.61
CA ASN A 142 -13.01 -6.26 -6.59
C ASN A 142 -13.88 -5.82 -7.77
N VAL A 143 -13.25 -5.49 -8.90
CA VAL A 143 -13.91 -5.08 -10.16
C VAL A 143 -14.95 -6.07 -10.69
N MET A 144 -14.99 -7.32 -10.18
CA MET A 144 -16.02 -8.32 -10.52
C MET A 144 -17.38 -8.10 -9.82
N PHE A 145 -17.45 -7.31 -8.75
CA PHE A 145 -18.70 -7.09 -8.00
C PHE A 145 -19.54 -5.89 -8.48
N SER A 146 -18.92 -4.93 -9.18
CA SER A 146 -19.62 -3.75 -9.71
C SER A 146 -20.62 -4.09 -10.83
N ASP A 147 -20.41 -5.18 -11.57
CA ASP A 147 -21.29 -5.55 -12.69
C ASP A 147 -22.53 -6.36 -12.29
N ARG A 148 -22.53 -7.08 -11.15
CA ARG A 148 -23.67 -7.93 -10.77
C ARG A 148 -24.79 -7.21 -10.01
N GLN A 149 -24.51 -6.09 -9.35
CA GLN A 149 -25.55 -5.31 -8.66
C GLN A 149 -26.26 -4.30 -9.57
N ALA A 150 -25.62 -3.87 -10.66
CA ALA A 150 -26.21 -2.92 -11.61
C ALA A 150 -27.40 -3.51 -12.41
N PHE A 151 -27.54 -4.84 -12.48
CA PHE A 151 -28.62 -5.49 -13.25
C PHE A 151 -29.87 -5.83 -12.41
N LYS A 152 -29.85 -5.65 -11.08
CA LYS A 152 -30.95 -6.04 -10.18
C LYS A 152 -31.82 -4.90 -9.66
N LYS A 153 -31.66 -3.67 -10.12
CA LYS A 153 -32.60 -2.57 -9.83
C LYS A 153 -33.25 -2.05 -11.12
N LYS A 154 -34.29 -2.74 -11.58
CA LYS A 154 -35.32 -2.11 -12.44
C LYS A 154 -36.32 -1.37 -11.54
N PRO A 155 -36.58 -0.07 -11.72
CA PRO A 155 -37.79 0.54 -11.21
C PRO A 155 -38.97 0.21 -12.13
N GLN A 156 -40.11 -0.19 -11.55
CA GLN A 156 -41.37 -0.31 -12.28
C GLN A 156 -41.99 1.08 -12.51
N LYS A 157 -42.20 1.37 -13.80
CA LYS A 157 -43.19 2.22 -14.48
C LYS A 157 -43.54 3.62 -13.91
N GLY A 158 -43.18 4.62 -14.72
CA GLY A 158 -43.80 5.94 -14.83
C GLY A 158 -42.99 6.82 -15.80
N GLN A 159 -43.32 6.81 -17.09
CA GLN A 159 -42.72 7.67 -18.13
C GLN A 159 -43.61 8.92 -18.36
N PRO A 160 -43.09 10.07 -18.81
CA PRO A 160 -42.66 10.24 -20.21
C PRO A 160 -41.26 10.88 -20.36
N GLN A 161 -40.42 10.27 -21.21
CA GLN A 161 -39.94 10.76 -22.53
C GLN A 161 -38.99 11.98 -22.49
N GLY A 162 -37.72 11.68 -22.77
CA GLY A 162 -36.67 12.61 -23.17
C GLY A 162 -35.47 11.80 -23.69
N VAL A 163 -35.33 11.75 -25.02
CA VAL A 163 -34.18 11.26 -25.80
C VAL A 163 -32.86 11.92 -25.32
N ALA A 164 -31.65 11.35 -25.35
CA ALA A 164 -30.96 10.60 -26.40
C ALA A 164 -29.57 10.13 -25.86
N HIS A 165 -29.06 9.01 -26.39
CA HIS A 165 -27.64 8.70 -26.72
C HIS A 165 -26.57 8.73 -25.59
N THR A 166 -25.52 7.90 -25.50
CA THR A 166 -24.99 6.70 -26.18
C THR A 166 -23.84 6.20 -25.28
N GLU A 167 -23.65 4.87 -25.26
CA GLU A 167 -22.35 4.19 -25.25
C GLU A 167 -21.44 4.17 -24.01
N GLY A 168 -20.87 2.98 -23.77
CA GLY A 168 -19.52 2.84 -23.21
C GLY A 168 -19.37 2.30 -21.79
N LYS A 169 -19.73 1.03 -21.55
CA LYS A 169 -18.87 0.18 -20.70
C LYS A 169 -17.65 -0.17 -21.55
N PRO A 170 -16.39 0.04 -21.11
CA PRO A 170 -15.64 -1.08 -20.53
C PRO A 170 -14.41 -0.69 -19.70
N TRP A 171 -14.21 -1.26 -18.51
CA TRP A 171 -12.84 -1.61 -18.07
C TRP A 171 -12.83 -2.47 -16.79
N MET A 172 -12.48 -3.75 -16.99
CA MET A 172 -11.71 -4.53 -16.03
C MET A 172 -10.23 -4.23 -16.31
N VAL A 173 -9.50 -3.76 -15.31
CA VAL A 173 -8.11 -4.14 -15.02
C VAL A 173 -7.86 -3.98 -13.53
#